data_AF-A0A8F4XCN2-F1
#
_entry.id   AF-A0A8F4XCN2-F1
#
_cell.length_a   1.000
_cell.length_b   1.000
_cell.length_c   1.000
_cell.angle_alpha   90.00
_cell.angle_beta   90.00
_cell.angle_gamma   90.00
#
_symmetry.space_group_name_H-M   'P 1'
#
loop_
_entity.id
_entity.type
_entity.pdbx_description
1 polymer ?
#
loop_
_entity_poly.entity_id
_entity_poly.type
_entity_poly.pdbx_seq_one_letter_code
_entity_poly.pdbx_strand_id
1 'polypeptide(L)'
;MAFHYGYNYLRSQCAYDVAPGGLLASVYHHENRVWYGVDHPEEVCIKVFASRSNPRIPSAFWIWKGVDFQERESFDMLGIFYDTHPRSKRILMPG
;
A
#
# COMPACT_ATOMS: atom_id res chain seq x y z
N MET A 1 -2.92 5.18 -18.05
CA MET A 1 -4.34 4.96 -17.74
C MET A 1 -4.61 5.46 -16.34
N ALA A 2 -5.31 6.58 -16.20
CA ALA A 2 -5.65 7.18 -14.91
C ALA A 2 -6.94 6.53 -14.39
N PHE A 3 -6.97 6.16 -13.11
CA PHE A 3 -8.14 5.60 -12.44
C PHE A 3 -9.30 6.62 -12.51
N HIS A 4 -10.42 6.20 -13.08
CA HIS A 4 -11.57 7.03 -13.49
C HIS A 4 -12.60 7.28 -12.36
N TYR A 5 -12.32 6.86 -11.12
CA TYR A 5 -13.34 6.79 -10.05
C TYR A 5 -13.21 7.83 -8.92
N GLY A 6 -12.32 8.83 -9.04
CA GLY A 6 -12.28 9.94 -8.08
C GLY A 6 -11.59 9.65 -6.73
N TYR A 7 -10.99 8.47 -6.53
CA TYR A 7 -10.15 8.16 -5.36
C TYR A 7 -8.79 8.87 -5.43
N ASN A 8 -8.83 10.17 -5.16
CA ASN A 8 -7.72 11.08 -5.37
C ASN A 8 -6.75 11.16 -4.20
N TYR A 9 -7.07 10.54 -3.06
CA TYR A 9 -6.24 10.58 -1.86
C TYR A 9 -6.03 9.18 -1.29
N LEU A 10 -4.76 8.76 -1.19
CA LEU A 10 -4.39 7.61 -0.37
C LEU A 10 -3.98 8.14 0.99
N ARG A 11 -4.72 7.74 2.04
CA ARG A 11 -4.48 8.17 3.42
C ARG A 11 -3.31 7.39 4.03
N SER A 12 -3.31 6.08 3.86
CA SER A 12 -2.32 5.21 4.49
C SER A 12 -2.23 3.86 3.77
N GLN A 13 -1.01 3.41 3.57
CA GLN A 13 -0.66 2.04 3.29
C GLN A 13 -0.05 1.44 4.56
N CYS A 14 -0.47 0.23 4.91
CA CYS A 14 0.08 -0.53 6.01
C CYS A 14 0.16 -2.01 5.63
N ALA A 15 0.97 -2.79 6.35
CA ALA A 15 1.04 -4.23 6.15
C ALA A 15 1.06 -4.96 7.50
N TYR A 16 0.48 -6.16 7.53
CA TYR A 16 0.43 -7.00 8.73
C TYR A 16 0.52 -8.49 8.40
N ASP A 17 0.99 -9.28 9.37
CA ASP A 17 1.01 -10.74 9.31
C ASP A 17 -0.39 -11.27 9.72
N VAL A 18 -1.06 -11.99 8.83
CA VAL A 18 -2.45 -12.45 9.05
C VAL A 18 -2.48 -13.58 10.07
N ALA A 19 -1.46 -14.44 10.08
CA ALA A 19 -1.35 -15.55 11.02
C ALA A 19 0.11 -16.06 11.06
N PRO A 20 0.62 -16.54 12.21
CA PRO A 20 1.96 -17.11 12.29
C PRO A 20 2.19 -18.23 11.27
N GLY A 21 3.12 -18.02 10.33
CA GLY A 21 3.40 -18.96 9.24
C GLY A 21 2.42 -18.91 8.06
N GLY A 22 1.47 -17.97 8.07
CA GLY A 22 0.42 -17.80 7.08
C GLY A 22 0.71 -16.70 6.05
N LEU A 23 -0.34 -15.96 5.68
CA LEU A 23 -0.28 -14.91 4.65
C LEU A 23 0.19 -13.58 5.25
N LEU A 24 0.85 -12.78 4.43
CA LEU A 24 1.04 -11.36 4.69
C LEU A 24 -0.07 -10.58 3.99
N ALA A 25 -0.53 -9.50 4.59
CA ALA A 25 -1.49 -8.59 3.99
C ALA A 25 -0.88 -7.20 3.86
N SER A 26 -1.03 -6.59 2.69
CA SER A 26 -0.79 -5.17 2.45
C SER A 26 -2.13 -4.48 2.22
N VAL A 27 -2.39 -3.40 2.94
CA VAL A 27 -3.67 -2.72 2.98
C VAL A 27 -3.48 -1.27 2.58
N TYR A 28 -4.29 -0.84 1.61
CA TYR A 28 -4.30 0.52 1.09
C TYR A 28 -5.64 1.18 1.44
N HIS A 29 -5.58 2.20 2.28
CA HIS A 29 -6.72 3.03 2.66
C HIS A 29 -6.81 4.25 1.75
N HIS A 30 -7.84 4.27 0.92
CA HIS A 30 -8.18 5.36 0.02
C HIS A 30 -9.35 6.16 0.58
N GLU A 31 -9.28 7.48 0.42
CA GLU A 31 -10.40 8.38 0.63
C GLU A 31 -10.80 9.01 -0.69
N ASN A 32 -12.10 9.08 -0.92
CA ASN A 32 -12.65 9.95 -1.93
C ASN A 32 -12.78 11.38 -1.36
N ARG A 33 -11.74 12.20 -1.52
CA ARG A 33 -11.88 13.66 -1.33
C ARG A 33 -12.48 14.28 -2.59
N VAL A 34 -13.80 14.30 -2.67
CA VAL A 34 -14.51 15.17 -3.62
C VAL A 34 -14.40 16.60 -3.11
N TRP A 35 -13.85 17.49 -3.92
CA TRP A 35 -13.90 18.92 -3.66
C TRP A 35 -15.35 19.36 -3.84
N TYR A 36 -15.99 19.80 -2.75
CA TYR A 36 -17.37 20.30 -2.64
C TYR A 36 -18.48 19.25 -2.44
N GLY A 37 -19.11 19.31 -1.25
CA GLY A 37 -20.53 18.99 -1.09
C GLY A 37 -20.93 17.56 -0.73
N VAL A 38 -20.01 16.70 -0.28
CA VAL A 38 -20.36 15.35 0.21
C VAL A 38 -20.13 15.29 1.71
N ASP A 39 -21.19 15.18 2.51
CA ASP A 39 -21.14 15.09 3.99
C ASP A 39 -20.48 13.80 4.50
N HIS A 40 -20.25 12.82 3.62
CA HIS A 40 -19.61 11.54 3.93
C HIS A 40 -18.64 11.12 2.81
N PRO A 41 -17.33 11.38 2.93
CA PRO A 41 -16.35 10.87 1.97
C PRO A 41 -16.35 9.33 2.03
N GLU A 42 -16.51 8.67 0.89
CA GLU A 42 -16.42 7.22 0.82
C GLU A 42 -14.97 6.78 1.06
N GLU A 43 -14.79 5.91 2.05
CA GLU A 43 -13.52 5.25 2.33
C GLU A 43 -13.49 3.88 1.66
N VAL A 44 -12.45 3.63 0.87
CA VAL A 44 -12.21 2.33 0.24
C VAL A 44 -10.92 1.75 0.78
N CYS A 45 -11.01 0.50 1.26
CA CYS A 45 -9.87 -0.25 1.77
C CYS A 45 -9.59 -1.42 0.85
N ILE A 46 -8.45 -1.40 0.17
CA ILE A 46 -7.98 -2.48 -0.68
C ILE A 46 -7.02 -3.34 0.13
N LYS A 47 -7.35 -4.62 0.32
CA LYS A 47 -6.47 -5.59 0.98
C LYS A 47 -5.90 -6.55 -0.05
N VAL A 48 -4.58 -6.62 -0.11
CA VAL A 48 -3.83 -7.50 -0.99
C VAL A 48 -3.10 -8.52 -0.13
N PHE A 49 -3.38 -9.80 -0.38
CA PHE A 49 -2.74 -10.90 0.34
C PHE A 49 -1.58 -11.45 -0.49
N ALA A 50 -0.46 -11.73 0.19
CA ALA A 50 0.71 -12.34 -0.40
C ALA A 50 1.18 -13.53 0.43
N SER A 51 1.69 -14.57 -0.24
CA SER A 51 2.28 -15.72 0.44
C SER A 51 3.60 -15.33 1.09
N ARG A 52 3.87 -15.80 2.31
CA ARG A 52 5.16 -15.58 2.99
C ARG A 52 6.34 -16.23 2.28
N SER A 53 6.09 -17.28 1.48
CA SER A 53 7.13 -17.94 0.67
C SER A 53 7.58 -17.11 -0.55
N ASN A 54 6.70 -16.24 -1.06
CA ASN A 54 6.98 -15.33 -2.16
C ASN A 54 6.14 -14.05 -2.01
N PRO A 55 6.48 -13.18 -1.05
CA PRO A 55 5.63 -12.06 -0.66
C PRO A 55 5.78 -10.89 -1.64
N ARG A 56 5.28 -11.06 -2.86
CA ARG A 56 5.36 -10.05 -3.93
C ARG A 56 4.01 -9.40 -4.17
N ILE A 57 3.99 -8.08 -4.22
CA ILE A 57 2.80 -7.27 -4.48
C ILE A 57 3.15 -6.20 -5.52
N PRO A 58 2.28 -5.90 -6.50
CA PRO A 58 2.50 -4.76 -7.40
C PRO A 58 2.50 -3.44 -6.62
N SER A 59 3.54 -2.61 -6.81
CA SER A 59 3.62 -1.28 -6.20
C SER A 59 2.53 -0.35 -6.70
N ALA A 60 1.93 0.40 -5.79
CA ALA A 60 0.97 1.44 -6.09
C ALA A 60 1.64 2.81 -6.36
N PHE A 61 2.97 2.90 -6.32
CA PHE A 61 3.76 4.13 -6.44
C PHE A 61 3.52 4.92 -7.73
N TRP A 62 3.21 4.23 -8.83
CA TRP A 62 2.93 4.89 -10.11
C TRP A 62 1.56 5.58 -10.14
N ILE A 63 0.66 5.18 -9.24
CA ILE A 63 -0.67 5.75 -9.10
C ILE A 63 -0.67 6.80 -7.98
N TRP A 64 -0.13 6.47 -6.80
CA TRP A 64 -0.05 7.37 -5.65
C TRP A 64 1.39 7.50 -5.18
N LYS A 65 2.04 8.63 -5.47
CA LYS A 65 3.44 8.87 -5.05
C LYS A 65 3.63 8.85 -3.52
N GLY A 66 2.56 9.08 -2.76
CA GLY A 66 2.56 9.03 -1.29
C GLY A 66 2.90 7.67 -0.69
N VAL A 67 2.80 6.56 -1.45
CA VAL A 67 3.12 5.22 -0.93
C VAL A 67 4.62 4.93 -0.82
N ASP A 68 5.50 5.80 -1.34
CA ASP A 68 6.94 5.52 -1.45
C ASP A 68 7.51 5.01 -0.11
N PHE A 69 7.36 5.82 0.94
CA PHE A 69 7.88 5.50 2.27
C PHE A 69 7.13 4.32 2.93
N GLN A 70 5.82 4.22 2.75
CA GLN A 70 4.98 3.20 3.40
C GLN A 70 5.22 1.80 2.83
N GLU A 71 5.34 1.68 1.50
CA GLU A 71 5.73 0.42 0.84
C GLU A 71 7.14 0.00 1.23
N ARG A 72 8.06 0.97 1.36
CA ARG A 72 9.43 0.68 1.79
C ARG A 72 9.51 0.29 3.27
N GLU A 73 8.69 0.86 4.14
CA GLU A 73 8.54 0.43 5.53
C GLU A 73 8.00 -1.00 5.60
N SER A 74 6.96 -1.31 4.83
CA SER A 74 6.40 -2.66 4.73
C SER A 74 7.42 -3.69 4.21
N PHE A 75 8.26 -3.29 3.26
CA PHE A 75 9.38 -4.11 2.79
C PHE A 75 10.41 -4.36 3.89
N ASP A 76 10.77 -3.33 4.66
CA ASP A 76 11.80 -3.42 5.70
C ASP A 76 11.32 -4.26 6.90
N MET A 77 10.07 -4.06 7.33
CA MET A 77 9.49 -4.70 8.52
C MET A 77 8.99 -6.12 8.27
N LEU A 78 8.40 -6.40 7.12
CA LEU A 78 7.72 -7.67 6.83
C LEU A 78 8.32 -8.43 5.64
N GLY A 79 9.26 -7.85 4.92
CA GLY A 79 9.88 -8.48 3.75
C GLY A 79 8.98 -8.52 2.51
N ILE A 80 7.89 -7.75 2.47
CA ILE A 80 7.00 -7.69 1.31
C ILE A 80 7.69 -6.92 0.17
N PHE A 81 7.92 -7.59 -0.95
CA PHE A 81 8.54 -7.00 -2.13
C PHE A 81 7.50 -6.33 -3.02
N TYR A 82 7.65 -5.01 -3.21
CA TYR A 82 6.78 -4.25 -4.10
C TYR A 82 7.38 -4.19 -5.51
N ASP A 83 6.83 -4.99 -6.43
CA ASP A 83 7.29 -5.03 -7.82
C ASP A 83 7.01 -3.66 -8.49
N THR A 84 7.94 -3.19 -9.33
CA THR A 84 7.91 -1.89 -10.05
C THR A 84 8.15 -0.64 -9.20
N HIS A 85 8.45 -0.75 -7.89
CA HIS A 85 8.82 0.41 -7.07
C HIS A 85 10.24 0.91 -7.44
N PRO A 86 10.45 2.20 -7.79
CA PRO A 86 11.77 2.71 -8.18
C PRO A 86 12.86 2.65 -7.10
N ARG A 87 12.52 2.49 -5.81
CA ARG A 87 13.50 2.39 -4.71
C ARG A 87 13.13 1.31 -3.69
N SER A 88 13.28 0.05 -4.06
CA SER A 88 13.28 -1.08 -3.11
C SER A 88 14.61 -1.14 -2.33
N LYS A 89 14.85 -0.14 -1.47
CA LYS A 89 15.98 -0.11 -0.53
C LYS A 89 15.44 0.09 0.89
N ARG A 90 16.02 -0.65 1.85
CA ARG A 90 15.75 -0.54 3.29
C ARG A 90 15.90 0.92 3.74
N ILE A 91 15.05 1.39 4.66
CA ILE A 91 15.10 2.77 5.17
C ILE A 91 15.37 2.80 6.68
N LEU A 92 14.80 1.86 7.44
CA LEU A 92 14.73 1.93 8.90
C LEU A 92 15.71 0.96 9.57
N MET A 93 15.96 -0.22 9.00
CA MET A 93 16.93 -1.15 9.55
C MET A 93 18.37 -0.77 9.13
N PRO A 94 19.35 -0.79 10.06
CA PRO A 94 20.75 -0.65 9.70
C PRO A 94 21.16 -1.80 8.75
N GLY A 95 21.85 -1.43 7.67
CA GLY A 95 22.35 -2.35 6.64
C GLY A 95 23.62 -3.08 7.03
#